data_AF-G3PYV9-F1
#
_entry.id   AF-G3PYV9-F1
#
_cell.length_a   1.000
_cell.length_b   1.000
_cell.length_c   1.000
_cell.angle_alpha   90.00
_cell.angle_beta   90.00
_cell.angle_gamma   90.00
#
_symmetry.space_group_name_H-M   'P 1'
#
loop_
_entity.id
_entity.type
_entity.pdbx_description
1 polymer ?
#
loop_
_entity_poly.entity_id
_entity_poly.type
_entity_poly.pdbx_seq_one_letter_code
_entity_poly.pdbx_strand_id
1 'polypeptide(L)'
;MKSVLFFDLAVHFSLKKNTSTMSGSSNLVTMKKVVQQLRFEASINRVKVSQAAADLQQFCMQNAMQDPLLTGVSSSTNPFRPQKVCSFL
;
A
#
# COMPACT_ATOMS: atom_id res chain seq x y z
N MET A 1 21.52 3.59 -8.67
CA MET A 1 22.13 4.24 -7.49
C MET A 1 21.09 4.68 -6.46
N LYS A 2 19.96 5.31 -6.83
CA LYS A 2 18.93 5.77 -5.86
C LYS A 2 18.06 4.67 -5.22
N SER A 3 17.84 3.54 -5.89
CA SER A 3 17.04 2.41 -5.38
C SER A 3 17.79 1.52 -4.37
N VAL A 4 19.12 1.48 -4.44
CA VAL A 4 19.97 0.74 -3.49
C VAL A 4 19.98 1.45 -2.13
N LEU A 5 20.05 2.79 -2.13
CA LEU A 5 20.00 3.60 -0.91
C LEU A 5 18.71 3.45 -0.10
N PHE A 6 17.56 3.27 -0.75
CA PHE A 6 16.31 3.02 -0.01
C PHE A 6 16.31 1.64 0.65
N PHE A 7 16.92 0.65 -0.01
CA PHE A 7 17.07 -0.68 0.54
C PHE A 7 18.07 -0.71 1.70
N ASP A 8 19.21 -0.02 1.56
CA ASP A 8 20.19 0.17 2.64
C ASP A 8 19.59 0.93 3.82
N LEU A 9 18.80 1.98 3.58
CA LEU A 9 18.18 2.75 4.67
C LEU A 9 17.11 1.93 5.41
N ALA A 10 16.32 1.12 4.71
CA ALA A 10 15.33 0.24 5.33
C ALA A 10 15.98 -0.91 6.13
N VAL A 11 17.01 -1.54 5.58
CA VAL A 11 17.76 -2.61 6.27
C VAL A 11 18.53 -2.06 7.47
N HIS A 12 19.19 -0.90 7.32
CA HIS A 12 19.91 -0.23 8.40
C HIS A 12 18.98 0.28 9.51
N PHE A 13 17.81 0.81 9.16
CA PHE A 13 16.79 1.23 10.13
C PHE A 13 16.22 0.03 10.92
N SER A 14 15.99 -1.11 10.24
CA SER A 14 15.51 -2.34 10.89
C SER A 14 16.55 -2.96 11.82
N LEU A 15 17.85 -2.87 11.48
CA LEU A 15 18.94 -3.34 12.35
C LEU A 15 19.10 -2.47 13.61
N LYS A 16 18.97 -1.14 13.48
CA LYS A 16 19.17 -0.19 14.59
C LYS A 16 18.06 -0.29 15.65
N LYS A 17 16.82 -0.61 15.25
CA LYS A 17 15.65 -0.67 16.16
C LYS A 17 15.65 -1.87 17.13
N ASN A 18 16.54 -2.85 16.95
CA ASN A 18 16.62 -4.05 17.79
C ASN A 18 17.71 -3.99 18.89
N THR A 19 18.34 -2.82 19.10
CA THR A 19 19.46 -2.66 20.07
C THR A 19 19.05 -2.11 21.44
N SER A 20 17.77 -2.17 21.80
CA SER A 20 17.30 -1.81 23.14
C SER A 20 17.11 -3.06 24.01
N THR A 21 18.15 -3.37 24.80
CA THR A 21 18.13 -4.13 26.07
C THR A 21 17.26 -5.40 26.14
N MET A 22 17.79 -6.60 25.86
CA MET A 22 17.07 -7.85 26.19
C MET A 22 17.99 -9.01 26.64
N SER A 23 17.72 -9.49 27.86
CA SER A 23 18.35 -10.62 28.55
C SER A 23 17.75 -11.97 28.11
N GLY A 24 18.55 -13.03 28.03
CA GLY A 24 18.08 -14.44 27.98
C GLY A 24 18.23 -15.18 26.65
N SER A 25 18.56 -16.47 26.73
CA SER A 25 18.81 -17.41 25.62
C SER A 25 17.66 -17.60 24.62
N SER A 26 16.43 -17.25 24.99
CA SER A 26 15.24 -17.21 24.13
C SER A 26 15.34 -16.17 23.00
N ASN A 27 16.18 -15.15 23.15
CA ASN A 27 16.39 -14.12 22.13
C ASN A 27 17.13 -14.63 20.88
N LEU A 28 17.95 -15.67 21.01
CA LEU A 28 18.73 -16.19 19.88
C LEU A 28 17.84 -16.83 18.81
N VAL A 29 16.79 -17.54 19.23
CA VAL A 29 15.82 -18.17 18.31
C VAL A 29 15.00 -17.10 17.60
N THR A 30 14.56 -16.07 18.34
CA THR A 30 13.83 -14.93 17.78
C THR A 30 14.70 -14.16 16.77
N MET A 31 15.96 -13.88 17.10
CA MET A 31 16.89 -13.22 16.18
C MET A 31 17.12 -14.06 14.91
N LYS A 32 17.29 -15.37 15.03
CA LYS A 32 17.42 -16.25 13.86
C LYS A 32 16.19 -16.17 12.95
N LYS A 33 14.98 -16.18 13.52
CA LYS A 33 13.73 -16.01 12.75
C LYS A 33 13.68 -14.65 12.05
N VAL A 34 14.06 -13.58 12.73
CA VAL A 34 14.10 -12.22 12.14
C VAL A 34 15.11 -12.16 10.99
N VAL A 35 16.31 -12.74 11.14
CA VAL A 35 17.30 -12.78 10.06
C VAL A 35 16.78 -13.57 8.85
N GLN A 36 16.11 -14.69 9.08
CA GLN A 36 15.49 -15.47 7.99
C GLN A 36 14.41 -14.65 7.27
N GLN A 37 13.55 -13.93 8.00
CA GLN A 37 12.53 -13.06 7.44
C GLN A 37 13.15 -11.94 6.59
N LEU A 38 14.17 -11.25 7.12
CA LEU A 38 14.84 -10.16 6.41
C LEU A 38 15.54 -10.65 5.13
N ARG A 39 16.12 -11.86 5.15
CA ARG A 39 16.69 -12.49 3.95
C ARG A 39 15.63 -12.75 2.89
N PHE A 40 14.46 -13.23 3.30
CA PHE A 40 13.33 -13.43 2.40
C PHE A 40 12.86 -12.10 1.80
N GLU A 41 12.64 -11.07 2.62
CA GLU A 41 12.23 -9.73 2.16
C GLU A 41 13.26 -9.06 1.24
N ALA A 42 14.55 -9.33 1.48
CA ALA A 42 15.63 -8.87 0.60
C ALA A 42 15.58 -9.53 -0.77
N SER A 43 15.21 -10.82 -0.84
CA SER A 43 15.09 -11.57 -2.09
C SER A 43 13.84 -11.24 -2.93
N ILE A 44 12.93 -10.39 -2.43
CA ILE A 44 11.75 -9.97 -3.21
C ILE A 44 12.18 -9.09 -4.40
N ASN A 45 11.71 -9.48 -5.59
CA ASN A 45 11.91 -8.70 -6.82
C ASN A 45 11.13 -7.38 -6.75
N ARG A 46 11.84 -6.26 -6.90
CA ARG A 46 11.26 -4.91 -6.87
C ARG A 46 11.05 -4.38 -8.28
N VAL A 47 9.91 -3.73 -8.50
CA VAL A 47 9.65 -2.95 -9.71
C VAL A 47 10.09 -1.50 -9.52
N LYS A 48 10.38 -0.79 -10.62
CA LYS A 48 10.73 0.64 -10.55
C LYS A 48 9.53 1.44 -10.07
N VAL A 49 9.76 2.41 -9.19
CA VAL A 49 8.69 3.31 -8.69
C VAL A 49 7.98 4.03 -9.85
N SER A 50 8.73 4.43 -10.87
CA SER A 50 8.15 5.05 -12.08
C SER A 50 7.21 4.11 -12.84
N GLN A 51 7.53 2.81 -12.90
CA GLN A 51 6.66 1.81 -13.55
C GLN A 51 5.39 1.61 -12.73
N ALA A 52 5.53 1.37 -11.42
CA ALA A 52 4.38 1.20 -10.54
C ALA A 52 3.43 2.42 -10.56
N ALA A 53 3.99 3.64 -10.62
CA ALA A 53 3.18 4.85 -10.73
C ALA A 53 2.41 4.93 -12.06
N ALA A 54 3.04 4.56 -13.19
CA ALA A 54 2.38 4.52 -14.49
C ALA A 54 1.27 3.47 -14.53
N ASP A 55 1.51 2.28 -13.97
CA ASP A 55 0.52 1.19 -13.91
C ASP A 55 -0.71 1.61 -13.09
N LEU A 56 -0.49 2.27 -11.94
CA LEU A 56 -1.57 2.81 -11.10
C LEU A 56 -2.35 3.91 -11.83
N GLN A 57 -1.67 4.84 -12.50
CA GLN A 57 -2.32 5.89 -13.28
C GLN A 57 -3.20 5.29 -14.38
N GLN A 58 -2.66 4.32 -15.14
CA GLN A 58 -3.38 3.67 -16.21
C GLN A 58 -4.61 2.93 -15.68
N PHE A 59 -4.49 2.22 -14.56
CA PHE A 59 -5.62 1.58 -13.90
C PHE A 59 -6.71 2.59 -13.52
N CYS A 60 -6.34 3.72 -12.91
CA CYS A 60 -7.29 4.77 -12.58
C CYS A 60 -7.98 5.34 -13.83
N MET A 61 -7.25 5.62 -14.90
CA MET A 61 -7.82 6.18 -16.13
C MET A 61 -8.80 5.22 -16.82
N GLN A 62 -8.49 3.93 -16.84
CA GLN A 62 -9.37 2.91 -17.43
C GLN A 62 -10.69 2.77 -16.64
N ASN A 63 -10.64 2.91 -15.32
CA ASN A 63 -11.80 2.75 -14.44
C ASN A 63 -12.52 4.06 -14.12
N ALA A 64 -11.94 5.22 -14.45
CA ALA A 64 -12.49 6.53 -14.13
C ALA A 64 -13.92 6.72 -14.66
N MET A 65 -14.24 6.14 -15.83
CA MET A 65 -15.57 6.23 -16.43
C MET A 65 -16.62 5.34 -15.77
N GLN A 66 -16.19 4.30 -15.06
CA GLN A 66 -17.08 3.45 -14.28
C GLN A 66 -17.25 3.95 -12.85
N ASP A 67 -16.41 4.86 -12.39
CA ASP A 67 -16.53 5.47 -11.08
C ASP A 67 -17.67 6.51 -11.07
N PRO A 68 -18.80 6.21 -10.39
CA PRO A 68 -19.96 7.10 -10.28
C PRO A 68 -19.63 8.43 -9.59
N LEU A 69 -18.56 8.46 -8.78
CA LEU A 69 -18.12 9.64 -8.03
C LEU A 69 -17.28 10.58 -8.89
N LEU A 70 -16.57 10.05 -9.88
CA LEU A 70 -15.76 10.85 -10.80
C LEU A 70 -16.57 11.36 -12.00
N THR A 71 -17.43 10.52 -12.57
CA THR A 71 -18.28 10.89 -13.72
C THR A 71 -19.55 11.63 -13.33
N GLY A 72 -19.98 11.46 -12.08
CA GLY A 72 -21.31 11.87 -11.64
C GLY A 72 -22.38 10.92 -12.17
N VAL A 73 -23.37 10.64 -11.33
CA VAL A 73 -24.55 9.86 -11.73
C VAL A 73 -25.73 10.76 -12.00
N SER A 74 -26.52 10.38 -13.00
CA SER A 74 -27.79 11.03 -13.22
C SER A 74 -28.69 10.83 -11.99
N SER A 75 -29.58 11.78 -11.80
CA SER A 75 -30.54 11.76 -10.72
C SER A 75 -31.39 10.50 -10.65
N SER A 76 -31.64 9.81 -11.76
CA SER A 76 -32.46 8.60 -11.83
C SER A 76 -31.69 7.31 -11.55
N THR A 77 -30.38 7.30 -11.75
CA THR A 77 -29.52 6.13 -11.50
C THR A 77 -28.88 6.13 -10.10
N ASN A 78 -28.99 7.22 -9.35
CA ASN A 78 -28.48 7.30 -7.98
C ASN A 78 -29.45 6.61 -6.97
N PRO A 79 -29.07 5.47 -6.35
CA PRO A 79 -29.91 4.78 -5.37
C PRO A 79 -30.09 5.54 -4.05
N PHE A 80 -29.24 6.52 -3.74
CA PHE A 80 -29.34 7.35 -2.53
C PHE A 80 -30.21 8.58 -2.72
N ARG A 81 -30.93 8.70 -3.83
CA ARG A 81 -31.81 9.84 -4.10
C ARG A 81 -33.01 9.83 -3.15
N PRO A 82 -33.31 10.94 -2.45
CA PRO A 82 -34.60 11.12 -1.79
C PRO A 82 -35.72 11.05 -2.83
N GLN A 83 -36.76 10.25 -2.57
CA GLN A 83 -37.95 10.23 -3.44
C GLN A 83 -38.55 11.63 -3.48
N LYS A 84 -38.76 12.17 -4.67
CA LYS A 84 -39.55 13.40 -4.82
C LYS A 84 -40.99 13.03 -4.45
N VAL A 85 -41.45 13.46 -3.28
CA VAL A 85 -42.88 13.47 -2.99
C VAL A 85 -43.54 14.43 -3.99
N CYS A 86 -44.29 13.89 -4.95
CA CYS A 86 -45.15 14.73 -5.79
C CYS A 86 -46.19 15.38 -4.88
N SER A 87 -46.00 16.66 -4.58
CA SER A 87 -47.08 17.47 -4.03
C SER A 87 -47.97 17.83 -5.21
N PHE A 88 -49.14 17.18 -5.32
CA PHE A 88 -50.21 17.69 -6.16
C PHE A 88 -50.74 18.96 -5.47
N LEU A 89 -50.49 20.12 -6.05
CA LEU A 89 -51.12 21.39 -5.69
C LEU A 89 -52.10 21.78 -6.80
#